data_AF-A0A5N6F4K2-F1
#
_entry.id   AF-A0A5N6F4K2-F1
#
_cell.length_a   1.000
_cell.length_b   1.000
_cell.length_c   1.000
_cell.angle_alpha   90.00
_cell.angle_beta   90.00
_cell.angle_gamma   90.00
#
_symmetry.space_group_name_H-M   'P 1'
#
loop_
_entity.id
_entity.type
_entity.pdbx_description
1 polymer ?
#
loop_
_entity_poly.entity_id
_entity_poly.type
_entity_poly.pdbx_seq_one_letter_code
_entity_poly.pdbx_strand_id
1 'polypeptide(L)'
;MAGPGGGPPRKSHTKSRFGCKTCKRRHIRCDESFPQCRNCTKHNCRCDYMDVATVHDESSTTRKIPDLLMSAEIETEIKNWHITGVPPFPELVQYPRSCWSKLSRTDLRLIHHIIGLSIDLHRRGFSNSTIWAQKMPTFLNIAITNDFVMSSILTLSASHLAWITRNKETKQLAYHHRGVAIQGLHKAIGTFSKGNCDAILAASILLSWQASEWHSWASLQQGLTTVLNSMHPIWKHESELAMYLENQRYLGCTNTPMMTGYQFQDEDLVSLDQTTIALQNVQKRVAHNPEHYRRIGELLEFVRHFRRDLLSLTPEQAFERMQPLRRWLFWLPPAMLRGGDADLGALAILAQFFGIGVVLDSLFPDLGGAYLGPLSVGPIEDIYRIIITRSMSEPYNPDLQLASTIMELPRHIVAQYKSRLQWSPRTSLDYSPSPASPYHAMQDYTLASSSSPSSTATCAPYTPPLQSPPAVTIASSPFDVNGTYVTAPGAQSLYPPSPSLLSDPREELCEYSHTGSLHQSPTYPPPYVDDMVCGELSRVDGTVGLNVDLYGEPQQIVGGYSTAEPCWTGSICT
;
A
#
# COMPACT_ATOMS: atom_id res chain seq x y z
N MET A 1 -97.21 0.89 -30.87
CA MET A 1 -96.34 0.66 -29.69
C MET A 1 -95.02 1.37 -29.91
N ALA A 2 -94.38 1.87 -28.84
CA ALA A 2 -93.02 2.40 -28.92
C ALA A 2 -91.97 1.28 -29.08
N GLY A 3 -90.74 1.65 -29.47
CA GLY A 3 -89.65 0.72 -29.73
C GLY A 3 -88.77 0.39 -28.51
N PRO A 4 -87.45 0.64 -28.58
CA PRO A 4 -86.56 -0.45 -29.00
C PRO A 4 -85.44 -0.79 -27.99
N GLY A 5 -85.02 -2.06 -27.98
CA GLY A 5 -83.94 -2.57 -27.11
C GLY A 5 -82.69 -3.09 -27.84
N GLY A 6 -82.66 -3.06 -29.17
CA GLY A 6 -81.54 -3.53 -29.99
C GLY A 6 -80.35 -2.57 -29.98
N GLY A 7 -79.61 -2.51 -28.87
CA GLY A 7 -78.41 -1.68 -28.76
C GLY A 7 -77.34 -2.06 -29.80
N PRO A 8 -76.57 -1.10 -30.36
CA PRO A 8 -75.58 -1.38 -31.40
C PRO A 8 -74.57 -2.45 -30.96
N PRO A 9 -74.16 -3.37 -31.87
CA PRO A 9 -73.16 -4.38 -31.55
C PRO A 9 -71.88 -3.71 -31.05
N ARG A 10 -71.38 -4.15 -29.88
CA ARG A 10 -70.20 -3.57 -29.24
C ARG A 10 -69.01 -3.66 -30.20
N LYS A 11 -68.57 -2.51 -30.74
CA LYS A 11 -67.44 -2.45 -31.68
C LYS A 11 -66.22 -3.16 -31.09
N SER A 12 -65.60 -4.03 -31.87
CA SER A 12 -64.40 -4.76 -31.49
C SER A 12 -63.22 -3.80 -31.30
N HIS A 13 -62.99 -3.36 -30.07
CA HIS A 13 -61.85 -2.52 -29.76
C HIS A 13 -60.55 -3.32 -29.80
N THR A 14 -59.56 -2.83 -30.55
CA THR A 14 -58.19 -3.35 -30.51
C THR A 14 -57.66 -3.27 -29.08
N LYS A 15 -57.30 -4.43 -28.52
CA LYS A 15 -56.74 -4.54 -27.17
C LYS A 15 -55.41 -3.80 -27.12
N SER A 16 -55.38 -2.71 -26.35
CA SER A 16 -54.15 -2.00 -25.97
C SER A 16 -53.18 -2.99 -25.32
N ARG A 17 -52.03 -3.22 -25.97
CA ARG A 17 -51.03 -4.20 -25.49
C ARG A 17 -50.35 -3.69 -24.22
N PHE A 18 -49.94 -2.43 -24.20
CA PHE A 18 -49.11 -1.86 -23.15
C PHE A 18 -49.89 -1.12 -22.06
N GLY A 19 -51.21 -0.93 -22.24
CA GLY A 19 -52.10 -0.22 -21.32
C GLY A 19 -51.95 -0.56 -19.84
N CYS A 20 -52.11 0.43 -18.96
CA CYS A 20 -51.99 0.27 -17.51
C CYS A 20 -52.97 -0.77 -16.94
N LYS A 21 -52.63 -1.36 -15.80
CA LYS A 21 -53.43 -2.43 -15.17
C LYS A 21 -54.75 -1.88 -14.65
N THR A 22 -54.83 -0.62 -14.20
CA THR A 22 -56.08 0.05 -13.81
C THR A 22 -57.07 0.17 -14.98
N CYS A 23 -56.65 0.57 -16.19
CA CYS A 23 -57.54 0.55 -17.36
C CYS A 23 -57.94 -0.87 -17.76
N LYS A 24 -56.99 -1.82 -17.77
CA LYS A 24 -57.26 -3.24 -18.09
C LYS A 24 -58.25 -3.86 -17.09
N ARG A 25 -58.08 -3.64 -15.78
CA ARG A 25 -58.96 -4.10 -14.68
C ARG A 25 -60.36 -3.48 -14.76
N ARG A 26 -60.47 -2.22 -15.22
CA ARG A 26 -61.74 -1.54 -15.51
C ARG A 26 -62.35 -1.91 -16.86
N HIS A 27 -61.71 -2.81 -17.63
CA HIS A 27 -62.11 -3.22 -18.99
C HIS A 27 -62.33 -2.04 -19.98
N ILE A 28 -61.60 -0.94 -19.78
CA ILE A 28 -61.60 0.23 -20.69
C ILE A 28 -60.30 0.28 -21.51
N ARG A 29 -60.36 0.84 -22.72
CA ARG A 29 -59.17 1.07 -23.55
C ARG A 29 -58.26 2.08 -22.85
N CYS A 30 -57.02 1.68 -22.58
CA CYS A 30 -55.97 2.62 -22.20
C CYS A 30 -55.54 3.41 -23.45
N ASP A 31 -55.30 4.70 -23.27
CA ASP A 31 -54.73 5.61 -24.26
C ASP A 31 -53.20 5.60 -24.29
N GLU A 32 -52.57 4.77 -23.44
CA GLU A 32 -51.12 4.48 -23.36
C GLU A 32 -50.20 5.68 -23.10
N SER A 33 -50.73 6.88 -22.80
CA SER A 33 -49.91 8.05 -22.42
C SER A 33 -49.26 7.89 -21.05
N PHE A 34 -48.04 8.40 -20.92
CA PHE A 34 -47.17 8.34 -19.74
C PHE A 34 -46.87 9.77 -19.24
N PRO A 35 -46.63 10.03 -17.93
CA PRO A 35 -46.60 9.09 -16.79
C PRO A 35 -47.98 8.68 -16.26
N GLN A 36 -49.07 9.32 -16.70
CA GLN A 36 -50.44 8.91 -16.38
C GLN A 36 -51.27 8.87 -17.66
N CYS A 37 -52.08 7.81 -17.83
CA CYS A 37 -53.00 7.73 -18.96
C CYS A 37 -54.22 8.63 -18.72
N ARG A 38 -54.72 9.32 -19.76
CA ARG A 38 -55.81 10.31 -19.64
C ARG A 38 -57.08 9.71 -19.03
N ASN A 39 -57.35 8.43 -19.28
CA ASN A 39 -58.49 7.72 -18.67
C ASN A 39 -58.33 7.45 -17.16
N CYS A 40 -57.10 7.43 -16.62
CA CYS A 40 -56.89 7.40 -15.17
C CYS A 40 -56.96 8.82 -14.58
N THR A 41 -56.36 9.81 -15.24
CA THR A 41 -56.42 11.23 -14.83
C THR A 41 -57.86 11.74 -14.75
N LYS A 42 -58.66 11.56 -15.82
CA LYS A 42 -60.06 12.01 -15.89
C LYS A 42 -60.96 11.39 -14.82
N HIS A 43 -60.65 10.19 -14.35
CA HIS A 43 -61.40 9.47 -13.32
C HIS A 43 -60.73 9.55 -11.94
N ASN A 44 -59.73 10.42 -11.77
CA ASN A 44 -58.97 10.64 -10.54
C ASN A 44 -58.56 9.35 -9.80
N CYS A 45 -58.05 8.36 -10.54
CA CYS A 45 -57.66 7.05 -9.99
C CYS A 45 -56.20 6.70 -10.28
N ARG A 46 -55.51 6.03 -9.34
CA ARG A 46 -54.10 5.65 -9.46
C ARG A 46 -53.85 4.84 -10.73
N CYS A 47 -52.90 5.31 -11.53
CA CYS A 47 -52.45 4.67 -12.76
C CYS A 47 -51.15 3.95 -12.48
N ASP A 48 -51.03 2.67 -12.81
CA ASP A 48 -49.82 1.87 -12.52
C ASP A 48 -48.59 2.36 -13.31
N TYR A 49 -48.79 3.24 -14.30
CA TYR A 49 -47.70 3.95 -14.98
C TYR A 49 -46.97 4.95 -14.07
N MET A 50 -47.65 5.52 -13.06
CA MET A 50 -46.98 6.36 -12.07
C MET A 50 -46.10 5.53 -11.16
N ASP A 51 -46.50 4.29 -10.87
CA ASP A 51 -45.66 3.33 -10.13
C ASP A 51 -44.44 2.90 -10.97
N VAL A 52 -44.54 2.85 -12.31
CA VAL A 52 -43.39 2.65 -13.21
C VAL A 52 -42.49 3.89 -13.28
N ALA A 53 -43.06 5.10 -13.17
CA ALA A 53 -42.28 6.33 -13.09
C ALA A 53 -41.46 6.41 -11.78
N THR A 54 -42.05 6.08 -10.62
CA THR A 54 -41.31 6.05 -9.35
C THR A 54 -40.34 4.88 -9.27
N VAL A 55 -40.66 3.72 -9.87
CA VAL A 55 -39.70 2.59 -10.00
C VAL A 55 -38.49 2.96 -10.87
N HIS A 56 -38.58 3.95 -11.76
CA HIS A 56 -37.42 4.46 -12.49
C HIS A 56 -36.48 5.36 -11.67
N ASP A 57 -36.88 5.79 -10.47
CA ASP A 57 -36.09 6.59 -9.52
C ASP A 57 -35.68 5.74 -8.30
N GLU A 58 -36.66 5.08 -7.66
CA GLU A 58 -36.50 4.25 -6.45
C GLU A 58 -36.25 2.75 -6.73
N SER A 59 -36.19 2.33 -8.00
CA SER A 59 -35.54 1.06 -8.39
C SER A 59 -34.25 1.32 -9.18
N SER A 60 -33.48 2.29 -8.67
CA SER A 60 -32.03 2.19 -8.70
C SER A 60 -31.60 0.91 -7.95
N THR A 61 -31.65 -0.22 -8.65
CA THR A 61 -30.68 -1.30 -8.39
C THR A 61 -29.32 -0.64 -8.46
N THR A 62 -28.69 -0.42 -7.31
CA THR A 62 -27.39 0.26 -7.21
C THR A 62 -26.44 -0.52 -8.08
N ARG A 63 -26.12 0.06 -9.26
CA ARG A 63 -25.20 -0.56 -10.20
C ARG A 63 -23.90 -0.74 -9.42
N LYS A 64 -23.45 -1.98 -9.29
CA LYS A 64 -22.26 -2.36 -8.53
C LYS A 64 -21.00 -1.92 -9.29
N ILE A 65 -20.85 -0.60 -9.36
CA ILE A 65 -19.77 0.13 -10.02
C ILE A 65 -18.72 0.39 -8.94
N PRO A 66 -17.44 0.09 -9.18
CA PRO A 66 -16.37 0.46 -8.27
C PRO A 66 -16.31 1.98 -8.15
N ASP A 67 -16.29 2.50 -6.92
CA ASP A 67 -15.90 3.90 -6.70
C ASP A 67 -14.39 4.06 -6.93
N LEU A 68 -14.06 4.74 -8.02
CA LEU A 68 -12.71 5.03 -8.47
C LEU A 68 -12.36 6.52 -8.33
N LEU A 69 -13.11 7.31 -7.56
CA LEU A 69 -12.95 8.76 -7.44
C LEU A 69 -12.88 9.43 -8.83
N MET A 70 -13.96 9.29 -9.60
CA MET A 70 -14.10 9.92 -10.93
C MET A 70 -14.60 11.36 -10.77
N SER A 71 -13.70 12.33 -10.95
CA SER A 71 -14.11 13.73 -11.18
C SER A 71 -14.47 13.93 -12.67
N ALA A 72 -15.12 15.05 -13.00
CA ALA A 72 -15.50 15.35 -14.39
C ALA A 72 -14.28 15.54 -15.29
N GLU A 73 -13.23 16.16 -14.75
CA GLU A 73 -11.93 16.39 -15.39
C GLU A 73 -11.30 15.04 -15.73
N ILE A 74 -11.18 14.15 -14.73
CA ILE A 74 -10.64 12.80 -14.90
C ILE A 74 -11.48 12.01 -15.90
N GLU A 75 -12.82 12.11 -15.90
CA GLU A 75 -13.63 11.43 -16.92
C GLU A 75 -13.29 11.93 -18.32
N THR A 76 -13.11 13.24 -18.52
CA THR A 76 -12.70 13.77 -19.83
C THR A 76 -11.29 13.33 -20.23
N GLU A 77 -10.33 13.30 -19.31
CA GLU A 77 -8.95 12.85 -19.57
C GLU A 77 -8.91 11.36 -19.95
N ILE A 78 -9.55 10.49 -19.18
CA ILE A 78 -9.64 9.04 -19.46
C ILE A 78 -10.38 8.77 -20.77
N LYS A 79 -11.46 9.52 -21.06
CA LYS A 79 -12.21 9.43 -22.33
C LYS A 79 -11.33 9.85 -23.52
N ASN A 80 -10.59 10.94 -23.39
CA ASN A 80 -9.70 11.44 -24.44
C ASN A 80 -8.51 10.49 -24.67
N TRP A 81 -7.91 9.97 -23.60
CA TRP A 81 -6.83 8.97 -23.67
C TRP A 81 -7.29 7.69 -24.37
N HIS A 82 -8.43 7.14 -23.98
CA HIS A 82 -9.02 5.95 -24.60
C HIS A 82 -9.37 6.14 -26.10
N ILE A 83 -9.73 7.36 -26.53
CA ILE A 83 -10.10 7.63 -27.93
C ILE A 83 -8.84 7.89 -28.79
N THR A 84 -7.84 8.61 -28.26
CA THR A 84 -6.69 9.09 -29.04
C THR A 84 -5.43 8.22 -28.92
N GLY A 85 -5.39 7.37 -27.89
CA GLY A 85 -4.19 6.66 -27.46
C GLY A 85 -3.09 7.56 -26.88
N VAL A 86 -3.40 8.83 -26.56
CA VAL A 86 -2.44 9.80 -25.98
C VAL A 86 -2.68 9.91 -24.47
N PRO A 87 -1.69 9.60 -23.62
CA PRO A 87 -1.82 9.74 -22.17
C PRO A 87 -1.83 11.21 -21.73
N PRO A 88 -2.48 11.56 -20.60
CA PRO A 88 -2.47 12.93 -20.06
C PRO A 88 -1.11 13.33 -19.45
N PHE A 89 -0.20 12.37 -19.23
CA PHE A 89 1.14 12.61 -18.68
C PHE A 89 2.20 12.62 -19.80
N PRO A 90 2.97 13.72 -19.97
CA PRO A 90 4.10 13.79 -20.92
C PRO A 90 5.08 12.62 -20.80
N GLU A 91 5.37 12.19 -19.58
CA GLU A 91 6.27 11.09 -19.22
C GLU A 91 5.84 9.73 -19.81
N LEU A 92 4.57 9.61 -20.23
CA LEU A 92 4.02 8.40 -20.82
C LEU A 92 3.87 8.47 -22.35
N VAL A 93 4.14 9.61 -22.97
CA VAL A 93 4.01 9.82 -24.43
C VAL A 93 5.01 8.97 -25.23
N GLN A 94 6.10 8.53 -24.60
CA GLN A 94 7.08 7.60 -25.17
C GLN A 94 6.55 6.19 -25.43
N TYR A 95 5.47 5.76 -24.77
CA TYR A 95 4.92 4.42 -24.94
C TYR A 95 3.99 4.33 -26.17
N PRO A 96 4.10 3.27 -27.01
CA PRO A 96 3.30 3.16 -28.23
C PRO A 96 1.79 3.20 -27.96
N ARG A 97 1.05 4.08 -28.67
CA ARG A 97 -0.39 4.31 -28.44
C ARG A 97 -1.26 3.04 -28.40
N SER A 98 -0.83 1.99 -29.11
CA SER A 98 -1.46 0.67 -29.19
C SER A 98 -1.36 -0.18 -27.92
N CYS A 99 -0.59 0.21 -26.89
CA CYS A 99 -0.68 -0.41 -25.57
C CYS A 99 -1.92 0.10 -24.81
N TRP A 100 -2.15 1.41 -24.81
CA TRP A 100 -3.26 2.06 -24.11
C TRP A 100 -4.63 1.68 -24.71
N SER A 101 -4.71 1.53 -26.03
CA SER A 101 -5.97 1.20 -26.73
C SER A 101 -6.50 -0.22 -26.47
N LYS A 102 -5.74 -1.09 -25.79
CA LYS A 102 -6.19 -2.42 -25.36
C LYS A 102 -6.94 -2.39 -24.03
N LEU A 103 -6.78 -1.31 -23.27
CA LEU A 103 -7.21 -1.18 -21.88
C LEU A 103 -8.58 -0.52 -21.79
N SER A 104 -9.42 -0.97 -20.85
CA SER A 104 -10.72 -0.34 -20.61
C SER A 104 -10.55 1.03 -19.94
N ARG A 105 -11.62 1.85 -19.92
CA ARG A 105 -11.61 3.11 -19.16
C ARG A 105 -11.36 2.91 -17.67
N THR A 106 -11.79 1.78 -17.12
CA THR A 106 -11.51 1.35 -15.74
C THR A 106 -10.00 1.17 -15.55
N ASP A 107 -9.35 0.40 -16.43
CA ASP A 107 -7.92 0.14 -16.36
C ASP A 107 -7.10 1.43 -16.53
N LEU A 108 -7.47 2.28 -17.50
CA LEU A 108 -6.85 3.59 -17.70
C LEU A 108 -7.04 4.51 -16.49
N ARG A 109 -8.17 4.46 -15.78
CA ARG A 109 -8.39 5.21 -14.52
C ARG A 109 -7.49 4.71 -13.38
N LEU A 110 -7.23 3.39 -13.33
CA LEU A 110 -6.30 2.79 -12.38
C LEU A 110 -4.85 3.20 -12.68
N ILE A 111 -4.40 3.08 -13.94
CA ILE A 111 -3.06 3.56 -14.34
C ILE A 111 -2.92 5.06 -14.07
N HIS A 112 -3.94 5.86 -14.41
CA HIS A 112 -3.97 7.29 -14.11
C HIS A 112 -3.77 7.60 -12.62
N HIS A 113 -4.36 6.81 -11.74
CA HIS A 113 -4.20 6.98 -10.30
C HIS A 113 -2.76 6.70 -9.84
N ILE A 114 -2.28 5.47 -10.03
CA ILE A 114 -1.01 5.04 -9.43
C ILE A 114 0.21 5.64 -10.13
N ILE A 115 0.17 5.80 -11.46
CA ILE A 115 1.24 6.44 -12.22
C ILE A 115 1.20 7.96 -12.05
N GLY A 116 0.01 8.57 -11.98
CA GLY A 116 -0.13 10.00 -11.70
C GLY A 116 0.46 10.40 -10.34
N LEU A 117 0.17 9.63 -9.28
CA LEU A 117 0.80 9.80 -7.97
C LEU A 117 2.33 9.60 -8.02
N SER A 118 2.80 8.62 -8.80
CA SER A 118 4.24 8.39 -8.99
C SER A 118 4.96 9.57 -9.67
N ILE A 119 4.33 10.16 -10.68
CA ILE A 119 4.85 11.28 -11.46
C ILE A 119 4.82 12.58 -10.64
N ASP A 120 3.74 12.83 -9.90
CA ASP A 120 3.63 14.00 -9.02
C ASP A 120 4.63 13.96 -7.86
N LEU A 121 4.93 12.78 -7.30
CA LEU A 121 6.06 12.59 -6.39
C LEU A 121 7.43 12.78 -7.08
N HIS A 122 7.58 12.36 -8.33
CA HIS A 122 8.82 12.51 -9.09
C HIS A 122 9.16 13.96 -9.40
N ARG A 123 8.19 14.72 -9.95
CA ARG A 123 8.32 16.16 -10.27
C ARG A 123 8.66 17.02 -9.05
N ARG A 124 8.30 16.57 -7.84
CA ARG A 124 8.61 17.23 -6.56
C ARG A 124 9.90 16.74 -5.89
N GLY A 125 10.62 15.79 -6.50
CA GLY A 125 11.88 15.25 -5.99
C GLY A 125 11.74 14.19 -4.90
N PHE A 126 10.55 13.63 -4.69
CA PHE A 126 10.23 12.76 -3.55
C PHE A 126 10.09 11.27 -3.90
N SER A 127 10.38 10.83 -5.13
CA SER A 127 10.29 9.41 -5.54
C SER A 127 11.02 8.45 -4.59
N ASN A 128 12.24 8.82 -4.22
CA ASN A 128 13.15 8.05 -3.37
C ASN A 128 12.74 8.07 -1.88
N SER A 129 12.02 9.12 -1.45
CA SER A 129 11.41 9.26 -0.13
C SER A 129 10.16 8.37 0.06
N THR A 130 9.95 7.39 -0.84
CA THR A 130 8.86 6.40 -0.77
C THR A 130 9.36 5.01 -1.18
N ILE A 131 8.65 3.97 -0.74
CA ILE A 131 9.00 2.57 -1.08
C ILE A 131 8.78 2.24 -2.56
N TRP A 132 7.78 2.85 -3.21
CA TRP A 132 7.23 2.34 -4.47
C TRP A 132 7.35 3.29 -5.68
N ALA A 133 7.32 4.61 -5.48
CA ALA A 133 7.24 5.56 -6.61
C ALA A 133 8.50 5.57 -7.48
N GLN A 134 9.68 5.33 -6.89
CA GLN A 134 10.93 5.23 -7.65
C GLN A 134 10.93 4.05 -8.65
N LYS A 135 10.29 2.92 -8.32
CA LYS A 135 10.31 1.69 -9.14
C LYS A 135 9.11 1.53 -10.06
N MET A 136 8.06 2.33 -9.86
CA MET A 136 6.88 2.38 -10.72
C MET A 136 7.20 2.62 -12.22
N PRO A 137 8.13 3.51 -12.64
CA PRO A 137 8.57 3.57 -14.04
C PRO A 137 9.09 2.23 -14.59
N THR A 138 9.99 1.56 -13.85
CA THR A 138 10.55 0.26 -14.25
C THR A 138 9.46 -0.80 -14.40
N PHE A 139 8.54 -0.89 -13.43
CA PHE A 139 7.41 -1.82 -13.52
C PHE A 139 6.47 -1.50 -14.68
N LEU A 140 6.17 -0.22 -14.94
CA LEU A 140 5.32 0.17 -16.06
C LEU A 140 5.95 -0.20 -17.40
N ASN A 141 7.25 0.07 -17.59
CA ASN A 141 7.97 -0.28 -18.81
C ASN A 141 7.89 -1.80 -19.10
N ILE A 142 8.02 -2.64 -18.07
CA ILE A 142 7.86 -4.10 -18.17
C ILE A 142 6.39 -4.49 -18.43
N ALA A 143 5.43 -3.80 -17.80
CA ALA A 143 4.00 -4.06 -17.94
C ALA A 143 3.44 -3.80 -19.34
N ILE A 144 4.00 -2.84 -20.08
CA ILE A 144 3.59 -2.48 -21.45
C ILE A 144 3.73 -3.67 -22.43
N THR A 145 4.59 -4.64 -22.12
CA THR A 145 4.77 -5.89 -22.88
C THR A 145 4.28 -7.14 -22.14
N ASN A 146 3.82 -7.03 -20.89
CA ASN A 146 3.44 -8.15 -20.04
C ASN A 146 2.11 -7.92 -19.30
N ASP A 147 1.01 -8.42 -19.86
CA ASP A 147 -0.37 -8.21 -19.37
C ASP A 147 -0.57 -8.62 -17.89
N PHE A 148 0.20 -9.58 -17.38
CA PHE A 148 0.14 -10.03 -15.98
C PHE A 148 0.85 -9.06 -15.00
N VAL A 149 1.91 -8.40 -15.45
CA VAL A 149 2.57 -7.32 -14.71
C VAL A 149 1.68 -6.07 -14.74
N MET A 150 1.05 -5.77 -15.88
CA MET A 150 0.01 -4.74 -15.97
C MET A 150 -1.12 -5.01 -14.99
N SER A 151 -1.63 -6.24 -14.95
CA SER A 151 -2.65 -6.66 -13.97
C SER A 151 -2.18 -6.51 -12.51
N SER A 152 -0.88 -6.65 -12.24
CA SER A 152 -0.31 -6.39 -10.92
C SER A 152 -0.35 -4.90 -10.55
N ILE A 153 -0.01 -4.00 -11.48
CA ILE A 153 -0.12 -2.53 -11.30
C ILE A 153 -1.58 -2.10 -11.12
N LEU A 154 -2.49 -2.64 -11.93
CA LEU A 154 -3.93 -2.40 -11.82
C LEU A 154 -4.47 -2.85 -10.45
N THR A 155 -4.01 -4.00 -9.94
CA THR A 155 -4.38 -4.48 -8.60
C THR A 155 -3.89 -3.53 -7.50
N LEU A 156 -2.65 -3.05 -7.59
CA LEU A 156 -2.07 -2.13 -6.60
C LEU A 156 -2.89 -0.83 -6.55
N SER A 157 -3.22 -0.27 -7.72
CA SER A 157 -4.07 0.92 -7.83
C SER A 157 -5.49 0.68 -7.28
N ALA A 158 -6.13 -0.43 -7.64
CA ALA A 158 -7.48 -0.73 -7.20
C ALA A 158 -7.52 -0.97 -5.67
N SER A 159 -6.47 -1.58 -5.12
CA SER A 159 -6.30 -1.75 -3.67
C SER A 159 -6.15 -0.42 -2.94
N HIS A 160 -5.39 0.54 -3.50
CA HIS A 160 -5.25 1.88 -2.92
C HIS A 160 -6.57 2.68 -2.99
N LEU A 161 -7.27 2.67 -4.13
CA LEU A 161 -8.59 3.32 -4.25
C LEU A 161 -9.61 2.69 -3.30
N ALA A 162 -9.68 1.36 -3.20
CA ALA A 162 -10.58 0.67 -2.26
C ALA A 162 -10.29 0.99 -0.78
N TRP A 163 -9.04 1.32 -0.43
CA TRP A 163 -8.68 1.79 0.91
C TRP A 163 -9.15 3.22 1.18
N ILE A 164 -9.06 4.12 0.18
CA ILE A 164 -9.55 5.51 0.29
C ILE A 164 -11.08 5.55 0.35
N THR A 165 -11.76 4.91 -0.62
CA THR A 165 -13.23 4.99 -0.78
C THR A 165 -13.99 4.05 0.15
N ARG A 166 -13.31 3.08 0.77
CA ARG A 166 -13.89 1.94 1.51
C ARG A 166 -14.90 1.11 0.68
N ASN A 167 -14.95 1.29 -0.64
CA ASN A 167 -15.97 0.68 -1.50
C ASN A 167 -15.70 -0.82 -1.78
N LYS A 168 -16.76 -1.62 -1.64
CA LYS A 168 -16.73 -3.08 -1.76
C LYS A 168 -16.49 -3.55 -3.20
N GLU A 169 -17.03 -2.84 -4.17
CA GLU A 169 -16.92 -3.12 -5.60
C GLU A 169 -15.51 -2.79 -6.12
N THR A 170 -14.87 -1.72 -5.65
CA THR A 170 -13.45 -1.42 -5.91
C THR A 170 -12.52 -2.46 -5.29
N LYS A 171 -12.86 -2.98 -4.10
CA LYS A 171 -12.14 -4.12 -3.51
C LYS A 171 -12.31 -5.39 -4.35
N GLN A 172 -13.48 -5.64 -4.94
CA GLN A 172 -13.71 -6.75 -5.87
C GLN A 172 -12.94 -6.59 -7.18
N LEU A 173 -12.85 -5.36 -7.71
CA LEU A 173 -12.02 -5.04 -8.88
C LEU A 173 -10.54 -5.37 -8.63
N ALA A 174 -10.02 -5.02 -7.45
CA ALA A 174 -8.67 -5.42 -7.04
C ALA A 174 -8.51 -6.95 -7.03
N TYR A 175 -9.41 -7.70 -6.40
CA TYR A 175 -9.35 -9.17 -6.41
C TYR A 175 -9.43 -9.77 -7.82
N HIS A 176 -10.18 -9.16 -8.75
CA HIS A 176 -10.24 -9.61 -10.14
C HIS A 176 -8.87 -9.49 -10.85
N HIS A 177 -8.25 -8.31 -10.84
CA HIS A 177 -6.92 -8.12 -11.42
C HIS A 177 -5.85 -8.98 -10.71
N ARG A 178 -5.98 -9.20 -9.40
CA ARG A 178 -5.10 -10.09 -8.61
C ARG A 178 -5.12 -11.51 -9.14
N GLY A 179 -6.31 -12.03 -9.47
CA GLY A 179 -6.48 -13.36 -10.06
C GLY A 179 -5.79 -13.50 -11.41
N VAL A 180 -5.98 -12.52 -12.31
CA VAL A 180 -5.33 -12.50 -13.64
C VAL A 180 -3.81 -12.42 -13.51
N ALA A 181 -3.30 -11.55 -12.61
CA ALA A 181 -1.88 -11.39 -12.35
C ALA A 181 -1.22 -12.69 -11.84
N ILE A 182 -1.85 -13.38 -10.87
CA ILE A 182 -1.33 -14.65 -10.31
C ILE A 182 -1.34 -15.77 -11.38
N GLN A 183 -2.43 -15.90 -12.16
CA GLN A 183 -2.51 -16.89 -13.24
C GLN A 183 -1.44 -16.66 -14.31
N GLY A 184 -1.22 -15.41 -14.71
CA GLY A 184 -0.17 -15.05 -15.66
C GLY A 184 1.23 -15.26 -15.12
N LEU A 185 1.49 -14.94 -13.85
CA LEU A 185 2.76 -15.19 -13.16
C LEU A 185 3.07 -16.70 -13.10
N HIS A 186 2.12 -17.54 -12.71
CA HIS A 186 2.32 -19.01 -12.69
C HIS A 186 2.64 -19.54 -14.09
N LYS A 187 1.95 -19.05 -15.13
CA LYS A 187 2.24 -19.41 -16.53
C LYS A 187 3.64 -18.96 -16.97
N ALA A 188 4.08 -17.77 -16.58
CA ALA A 188 5.41 -17.24 -16.90
C ALA A 188 6.54 -18.01 -16.19
N ILE A 189 6.34 -18.39 -14.91
CA ILE A 189 7.29 -19.25 -14.18
C ILE A 189 7.45 -20.62 -14.88
N GLY A 190 6.36 -21.20 -15.40
CA GLY A 190 6.40 -22.41 -16.20
C GLY A 190 7.16 -22.30 -17.54
N THR A 191 7.54 -21.09 -17.96
CA THR A 191 8.37 -20.80 -19.13
C THR A 191 9.53 -19.85 -18.81
N PHE A 192 10.12 -19.99 -17.62
CA PHE A 192 11.21 -19.14 -17.12
C PHE A 192 12.43 -19.07 -18.07
N SER A 193 12.89 -17.85 -18.36
CA SER A 193 13.96 -17.54 -19.32
C SER A 193 14.53 -16.14 -19.07
N LYS A 194 15.63 -15.77 -19.76
CA LYS A 194 16.12 -14.38 -19.80
C LYS A 194 15.06 -13.37 -20.27
N GLY A 195 14.14 -13.79 -21.16
CA GLY A 195 13.15 -12.89 -21.76
C GLY A 195 11.97 -12.51 -20.85
N ASN A 196 11.77 -13.22 -19.74
CA ASN A 196 10.64 -13.00 -18.83
C ASN A 196 11.00 -13.00 -17.33
N CYS A 197 12.27 -13.18 -16.95
CA CYS A 197 12.70 -13.11 -15.55
C CYS A 197 12.28 -11.80 -14.88
N ASP A 198 12.48 -10.65 -15.52
CA ASP A 198 12.14 -9.34 -14.95
C ASP A 198 10.64 -9.13 -14.83
N ALA A 199 9.83 -9.72 -15.72
CA ALA A 199 8.37 -9.71 -15.61
C ALA A 199 7.89 -10.58 -14.45
N ILE A 200 8.51 -11.74 -14.24
CA ILE A 200 8.26 -12.62 -13.08
C ILE A 200 8.64 -11.91 -11.79
N LEU A 201 9.80 -11.24 -11.72
CA LEU A 201 10.21 -10.43 -10.57
C LEU A 201 9.25 -9.25 -10.33
N ALA A 202 8.94 -8.46 -11.35
CA ALA A 202 8.06 -7.29 -11.26
C ALA A 202 6.67 -7.64 -10.72
N ALA A 203 6.00 -8.65 -11.30
CA ALA A 203 4.72 -9.13 -10.81
C ALA A 203 4.84 -9.64 -9.37
N SER A 204 5.85 -10.44 -9.05
CA SER A 204 6.02 -10.99 -7.70
C SER A 204 6.26 -9.90 -6.64
N ILE A 205 7.04 -8.86 -6.95
CA ILE A 205 7.23 -7.69 -6.09
C ILE A 205 5.89 -6.98 -5.84
N LEU A 206 5.20 -6.57 -6.91
CA LEU A 206 3.91 -5.86 -6.84
C LEU A 206 2.84 -6.67 -6.09
N LEU A 207 2.72 -7.96 -6.39
CA LEU A 207 1.81 -8.87 -5.70
C LEU A 207 2.15 -9.04 -4.21
N SER A 208 3.44 -8.97 -3.83
CA SER A 208 3.87 -9.05 -2.42
C SER A 208 3.61 -7.76 -1.64
N TRP A 209 3.71 -6.60 -2.29
CA TRP A 209 3.43 -5.30 -1.66
C TRP A 209 1.98 -5.22 -1.17
N GLN A 210 1.03 -5.65 -2.01
CA GLN A 210 -0.40 -5.72 -1.71
C GLN A 210 -0.87 -7.00 -0.98
N ALA A 211 0.04 -7.92 -0.62
CA ALA A 211 -0.35 -9.16 0.05
C ALA A 211 -0.76 -8.88 1.50
N SER A 212 -2.04 -9.05 1.80
CA SER A 212 -2.61 -8.87 3.14
C SER A 212 -2.44 -10.08 4.05
N GLU A 213 -2.31 -11.28 3.48
CA GLU A 213 -2.29 -12.57 4.18
C GLU A 213 -0.87 -13.15 4.22
N TRP A 214 -0.41 -13.59 5.40
CA TRP A 214 0.94 -14.19 5.59
C TRP A 214 1.28 -15.25 4.53
N HIS A 215 0.45 -16.30 4.41
CA HIS A 215 0.70 -17.42 3.50
C HIS A 215 0.88 -16.98 2.04
N SER A 216 0.09 -15.99 1.61
CA SER A 216 0.19 -15.45 0.26
C SER A 216 1.45 -14.60 0.06
N TRP A 217 1.92 -13.90 1.09
CA TRP A 217 3.14 -13.10 1.03
C TRP A 217 4.39 -13.98 1.10
N ALA A 218 4.44 -14.95 2.02
CA ALA A 218 5.56 -15.87 2.18
C ALA A 218 5.77 -16.74 0.92
N SER A 219 4.69 -17.21 0.30
CA SER A 219 4.72 -17.89 -1.00
C SER A 219 5.36 -17.03 -2.10
N LEU A 220 5.03 -15.72 -2.16
CA LEU A 220 5.65 -14.79 -3.11
C LEU A 220 7.12 -14.51 -2.80
N GLN A 221 7.52 -14.41 -1.54
CA GLN A 221 8.94 -14.28 -1.16
C GLN A 221 9.74 -15.53 -1.52
N GLN A 222 9.20 -16.73 -1.26
CA GLN A 222 9.84 -17.98 -1.63
C GLN A 222 9.91 -18.16 -3.15
N GLY A 223 8.89 -17.69 -3.89
CA GLY A 223 8.92 -17.57 -5.34
C GLY A 223 10.06 -16.68 -5.82
N LEU A 224 10.19 -15.46 -5.28
CA LEU A 224 11.31 -14.55 -5.55
C LEU A 224 12.68 -15.17 -5.19
N THR A 225 12.78 -15.97 -4.13
CA THR A 225 14.01 -16.72 -3.77
C THR A 225 14.34 -17.79 -4.79
N THR A 226 13.34 -18.57 -5.21
CA THR A 226 13.51 -19.63 -6.20
C THR A 226 13.94 -19.04 -7.55
N VAL A 227 13.25 -17.98 -8.01
CA VAL A 227 13.57 -17.30 -9.28
C VAL A 227 14.97 -16.69 -9.24
N LEU A 228 15.34 -15.94 -8.19
CA LEU A 228 16.67 -15.34 -8.11
C LEU A 228 17.79 -16.38 -7.98
N ASN A 229 17.55 -17.51 -7.33
CA ASN A 229 18.54 -18.60 -7.29
C ASN A 229 18.64 -19.35 -8.62
N SER A 230 17.58 -19.33 -9.45
CA SER A 230 17.59 -19.89 -10.82
C SER A 230 18.10 -18.92 -11.90
N MET A 231 18.23 -17.62 -11.63
CA MET A 231 18.76 -16.66 -12.60
C MET A 231 20.26 -16.84 -12.82
N HIS A 232 20.66 -17.00 -14.08
CA HIS A 232 22.08 -17.02 -14.48
C HIS A 232 22.78 -15.70 -14.06
N PRO A 233 24.02 -15.72 -13.53
CA PRO A 233 24.66 -14.54 -12.94
C PRO A 233 24.68 -13.29 -13.83
N ILE A 234 24.91 -13.46 -15.15
CA ILE A 234 24.88 -12.35 -16.11
C ILE A 234 23.50 -11.66 -16.11
N TRP A 235 22.40 -12.42 -16.07
CA TRP A 235 21.04 -11.86 -16.09
C TRP A 235 20.72 -11.10 -14.79
N LYS A 236 21.34 -11.48 -13.67
CA LYS A 236 21.21 -10.74 -12.40
C LYS A 236 21.84 -9.36 -12.50
N HIS A 237 23.06 -9.28 -13.01
CA HIS A 237 23.79 -8.01 -13.16
C HIS A 237 23.20 -7.11 -14.26
N GLU A 238 22.55 -7.68 -15.27
CA GLU A 238 21.76 -6.94 -16.27
C GLU A 238 20.40 -6.45 -15.72
N SER A 239 19.83 -7.11 -14.71
CA SER A 239 18.49 -6.83 -14.19
C SER A 239 18.50 -5.85 -13.01
N GLU A 240 17.93 -4.66 -13.24
CA GLU A 240 17.73 -3.65 -12.20
C GLU A 240 16.91 -4.20 -11.01
N LEU A 241 15.93 -5.07 -11.29
CA LEU A 241 15.05 -5.67 -10.28
C LEU A 241 15.75 -6.78 -9.49
N ALA A 242 16.62 -7.58 -10.12
CA ALA A 242 17.42 -8.57 -9.41
C ALA A 242 18.44 -7.89 -8.48
N MET A 243 19.20 -6.91 -8.99
CA MET A 243 20.13 -6.11 -8.20
C MET A 243 19.45 -5.39 -7.03
N TYR A 244 18.26 -4.82 -7.25
CA TYR A 244 17.44 -4.23 -6.19
C TYR A 244 17.04 -5.25 -5.12
N LEU A 245 16.53 -6.42 -5.52
CA LEU A 245 16.12 -7.48 -4.59
C LEU A 245 17.30 -8.09 -3.83
N GLU A 246 18.47 -8.25 -4.44
CA GLU A 246 19.67 -8.79 -3.78
C GLU A 246 20.22 -7.80 -2.74
N ASN A 247 20.25 -6.49 -3.04
CA ASN A 247 20.55 -5.46 -2.04
C ASN A 247 19.53 -5.42 -0.89
N GLN A 248 18.23 -5.45 -1.22
CA GLN A 248 17.14 -5.48 -0.24
C GLN A 248 17.15 -6.73 0.64
N ARG A 249 17.62 -7.87 0.12
CA ARG A 249 17.81 -9.11 0.88
C ARG A 249 19.10 -9.14 1.68
N TYR A 250 20.18 -8.54 1.18
CA TYR A 250 21.40 -8.34 1.97
C TYR A 250 21.06 -7.57 3.26
N LEU A 251 20.30 -6.49 3.15
CA LEU A 251 19.83 -5.68 4.30
C LEU A 251 19.01 -6.48 5.34
N GLY A 252 18.17 -7.42 4.92
CA GLY A 252 17.31 -8.20 5.83
C GLY A 252 17.94 -9.50 6.35
N CYS A 253 18.64 -10.25 5.49
CA CYS A 253 19.12 -11.60 5.80
C CYS A 253 20.36 -11.64 6.70
N THR A 254 21.12 -10.55 6.88
CA THR A 254 22.18 -10.53 7.91
C THR A 254 21.64 -10.38 9.33
N ASN A 255 20.36 -10.06 9.49
CA ASN A 255 19.73 -9.86 10.81
C ASN A 255 19.11 -11.15 11.37
N THR A 256 19.11 -12.26 10.62
CA THR A 256 18.85 -13.60 11.19
C THR A 256 20.07 -14.05 12.02
N PRO A 257 19.97 -14.30 13.33
CA PRO A 257 21.11 -14.73 14.13
C PRO A 257 21.62 -16.11 13.70
N MET A 258 22.88 -16.19 13.25
CA MET A 258 23.56 -17.47 13.09
C MET A 258 23.89 -18.08 14.45
N MET A 259 22.98 -18.93 14.93
CA MET A 259 23.04 -19.79 16.12
C MET A 259 22.72 -19.16 17.49
N THR A 260 22.29 -20.05 18.39
CA THR A 260 22.19 -19.90 19.87
C THR A 260 21.26 -18.81 20.41
N GLY A 261 19.95 -19.11 20.37
CA GLY A 261 19.04 -19.06 21.54
C GLY A 261 18.88 -17.76 22.33
N TYR A 262 17.70 -17.14 22.21
CA TYR A 262 17.07 -16.21 23.15
C TYR A 262 17.77 -14.89 23.53
N GLN A 263 19.05 -14.65 23.20
CA GLN A 263 19.71 -13.38 23.54
C GLN A 263 19.27 -12.17 22.68
N PHE A 264 18.57 -12.39 21.56
CA PHE A 264 18.08 -11.34 20.65
C PHE A 264 16.63 -10.90 20.95
N GLN A 265 16.27 -10.72 22.23
CA GLN A 265 14.96 -10.17 22.59
C GLN A 265 15.07 -8.92 23.48
N ASP A 266 15.84 -8.94 24.58
CA ASP A 266 15.90 -7.80 25.50
C ASP A 266 16.41 -6.50 24.86
N GLU A 267 17.48 -6.54 24.04
CA GLU A 267 18.03 -5.31 23.43
C GLU A 267 17.10 -4.65 22.40
N ASP A 268 16.45 -5.42 21.52
CA ASP A 268 15.52 -4.88 20.53
C ASP A 268 14.17 -4.47 21.17
N LEU A 269 13.73 -5.13 22.25
CA LEU A 269 12.60 -4.65 23.07
C LEU A 269 12.92 -3.32 23.76
N VAL A 270 14.12 -3.19 24.34
CA VAL A 270 14.61 -1.92 24.91
C VAL A 270 14.72 -0.84 23.83
N SER A 271 15.16 -1.17 22.61
CA SER A 271 15.19 -0.24 21.47
C SER A 271 13.79 0.23 21.07
N LEU A 272 12.78 -0.67 21.06
CA LEU A 272 11.39 -0.32 20.80
C LEU A 272 10.80 0.58 21.92
N ASP A 273 11.11 0.30 23.18
CA ASP A 273 10.66 1.12 24.31
C ASP A 273 11.32 2.52 24.33
N GLN A 274 12.63 2.60 24.06
CA GLN A 274 13.34 3.87 23.87
C GLN A 274 12.78 4.67 22.69
N THR A 275 12.53 4.01 21.55
CA THR A 275 11.92 4.64 20.38
C THR A 275 10.51 5.16 20.68
N THR A 276 9.73 4.42 21.49
CA THR A 276 8.41 4.85 21.96
C THR A 276 8.48 6.12 22.82
N ILE A 277 9.49 6.25 23.70
CA ILE A 277 9.73 7.47 24.49
C ILE A 277 10.17 8.63 23.58
N ALA A 278 11.04 8.37 22.61
CA ALA A 278 11.51 9.38 21.67
C ALA A 278 10.37 9.92 20.79
N LEU A 279 9.49 9.05 20.29
CA LEU A 279 8.28 9.44 19.55
C LEU A 279 7.32 10.31 20.37
N GLN A 280 7.16 10.06 21.68
CA GLN A 280 6.35 10.94 22.55
C GLN A 280 6.96 12.34 22.66
N ASN A 281 8.28 12.47 22.59
CA ASN A 281 8.96 13.76 22.59
C ASN A 281 8.89 14.44 21.22
N VAL A 282 8.90 13.69 20.11
CA VAL A 282 8.55 14.22 18.78
C VAL A 282 7.11 14.75 18.77
N GLN A 283 6.14 14.00 19.30
CA GLN A 283 4.73 14.42 19.35
C GLN A 283 4.55 15.76 20.07
N LYS A 284 5.19 15.94 21.24
CA LYS A 284 5.17 17.20 22.00
C LYS A 284 5.78 18.36 21.20
N ARG A 285 6.88 18.13 20.47
CA ARG A 285 7.54 19.16 19.65
C ARG A 285 6.65 19.65 18.50
N VAL A 286 5.80 18.79 17.94
CA VAL A 286 4.89 19.13 16.81
C VAL A 286 3.46 19.48 17.24
N ALA A 287 3.22 19.74 18.53
CA ALA A 287 1.89 20.07 19.06
C ALA A 287 1.24 21.33 18.46
N HIS A 288 2.02 22.21 17.83
CA HIS A 288 1.53 23.36 17.06
C HIS A 288 0.90 22.97 15.71
N ASN A 289 1.18 21.78 15.18
CA ASN A 289 0.64 21.28 13.91
C ASN A 289 -0.29 20.08 14.20
N PRO A 290 -1.62 20.24 14.06
CA PRO A 290 -2.58 19.20 14.45
C PRO A 290 -2.55 17.96 13.55
N GLU A 291 -2.17 18.08 12.27
CA GLU A 291 -2.01 16.89 11.41
C GLU A 291 -0.78 16.08 11.86
N HIS A 292 0.37 16.72 12.09
CA HIS A 292 1.59 16.04 12.56
C HIS A 292 1.41 15.43 13.96
N TYR A 293 0.80 16.17 14.90
CA TYR A 293 0.50 15.69 16.24
C TYR A 293 -0.39 14.44 16.22
N ARG A 294 -1.43 14.43 15.36
CA ARG A 294 -2.31 13.27 15.16
C ARG A 294 -1.56 12.09 14.56
N ARG A 295 -0.73 12.29 13.51
CA ARG A 295 0.00 11.19 12.87
C ARG A 295 0.99 10.50 13.82
N ILE A 296 1.74 11.26 14.62
CA ILE A 296 2.62 10.65 15.64
C ILE A 296 1.79 9.98 16.74
N GLY A 297 0.59 10.49 17.06
CA GLY A 297 -0.36 9.81 17.95
C GLY A 297 -0.82 8.45 17.40
N GLU A 298 -1.23 8.39 16.12
CA GLU A 298 -1.62 7.16 15.43
C GLU A 298 -0.47 6.12 15.43
N LEU A 299 0.77 6.57 15.20
CA LEU A 299 1.96 5.72 15.25
C LEU A 299 2.30 5.23 16.67
N LEU A 300 2.25 6.12 17.66
CA LEU A 300 2.48 5.78 19.07
C LEU A 300 1.48 4.75 19.59
N GLU A 301 0.20 4.91 19.25
CA GLU A 301 -0.85 4.02 19.75
C GLU A 301 -0.78 2.65 19.10
N PHE A 302 -0.41 2.59 17.81
CA PHE A 302 -0.02 1.36 17.13
C PHE A 302 1.16 0.66 17.82
N VAL A 303 2.26 1.39 18.08
CA VAL A 303 3.46 0.83 18.70
C VAL A 303 3.18 0.30 20.12
N ARG A 304 2.42 1.03 20.95
CA ARG A 304 2.03 0.58 22.30
C ARG A 304 1.22 -0.71 22.27
N HIS A 305 0.20 -0.78 21.41
CA HIS A 305 -0.62 -1.98 21.25
C HIS A 305 0.23 -3.16 20.78
N PHE A 306 1.08 -2.94 19.79
CA PHE A 306 1.98 -3.95 19.26
C PHE A 306 2.95 -4.47 20.34
N ARG A 307 3.62 -3.56 21.07
CA ARG A 307 4.57 -3.86 22.17
C ARG A 307 3.95 -4.65 23.32
N ARG A 308 2.67 -4.40 23.65
CA ARG A 308 1.91 -5.10 24.69
C ARG A 308 1.59 -6.53 24.30
N ASP A 309 1.12 -6.73 23.06
CA ASP A 309 0.68 -8.05 22.57
C ASP A 309 1.87 -8.91 22.09
N LEU A 310 3.01 -8.30 21.78
CA LEU A 310 4.21 -8.87 21.13
C LEU A 310 4.60 -10.28 21.57
N LEU A 311 4.68 -10.55 22.89
CA LEU A 311 5.16 -11.83 23.42
C LEU A 311 4.20 -13.02 23.23
N SER A 312 2.97 -12.77 22.75
CA SER A 312 1.99 -13.84 22.45
C SER A 312 1.67 -13.99 20.95
N LEU A 313 2.31 -13.20 20.08
CA LEU A 313 2.10 -13.26 18.63
C LEU A 313 2.91 -14.39 17.98
N THR A 314 2.24 -15.21 17.16
CA THR A 314 2.94 -16.06 16.16
C THR A 314 3.42 -15.19 14.98
N PRO A 315 4.36 -15.65 14.12
CA PRO A 315 4.80 -14.90 12.95
C PRO A 315 3.64 -14.50 12.01
N GLU A 316 2.64 -15.36 11.85
CA GLU A 316 1.41 -15.05 11.09
C GLU A 316 0.65 -13.90 11.74
N GLN A 317 0.45 -13.95 13.05
CA GLN A 317 -0.28 -12.92 13.80
C GLN A 317 0.48 -11.60 13.82
N ALA A 318 1.81 -11.63 13.92
CA ALA A 318 2.67 -10.46 13.80
C ALA A 318 2.55 -9.82 12.40
N PHE A 319 2.59 -10.62 11.33
CA PHE A 319 2.40 -10.14 9.96
C PHE A 319 1.04 -9.43 9.77
N GLU A 320 -0.05 -10.02 10.25
CA GLU A 320 -1.39 -9.42 10.23
C GLU A 320 -1.46 -8.14 11.09
N ARG A 321 -0.87 -8.15 12.30
CA ARG A 321 -0.78 -6.98 13.19
C ARG A 321 0.06 -5.85 12.58
N MET A 322 1.03 -6.13 11.72
CA MET A 322 1.87 -5.13 11.02
C MET A 322 1.20 -4.49 9.80
N GLN A 323 0.04 -4.99 9.35
CA GLN A 323 -0.68 -4.46 8.18
C GLN A 323 -1.04 -2.96 8.22
N PRO A 324 -1.41 -2.34 9.37
CA PRO A 324 -1.66 -0.90 9.43
C PRO A 324 -0.41 -0.08 9.08
N LEU A 325 0.73 -0.42 9.69
CA LEU A 325 2.01 0.22 9.40
C LEU A 325 2.42 0.01 7.94
N ARG A 326 2.31 -1.21 7.42
CA ARG A 326 2.59 -1.52 6.01
C ARG A 326 1.81 -0.61 5.06
N ARG A 327 0.52 -0.37 5.32
CA ARG A 327 -0.31 0.56 4.54
C ARG A 327 0.15 2.01 4.68
N TRP A 328 0.59 2.43 5.86
CA TRP A 328 1.13 3.77 6.07
C TRP A 328 2.44 3.99 5.30
N LEU A 329 3.38 3.05 5.30
CA LEU A 329 4.67 3.21 4.59
C LEU A 329 4.49 3.40 3.07
N PHE A 330 3.43 2.83 2.49
CA PHE A 330 3.10 2.98 1.07
C PHE A 330 2.27 4.23 0.79
N TRP A 331 1.22 4.48 1.57
CA TRP A 331 0.15 5.41 1.17
C TRP A 331 0.08 6.70 2.00
N LEU A 332 0.79 6.78 3.13
CA LEU A 332 0.91 8.02 3.89
C LEU A 332 1.78 9.09 3.16
N PRO A 333 2.88 8.76 2.46
CA PRO A 333 3.66 9.76 1.73
C PRO A 333 2.87 10.58 0.71
N PRO A 334 2.14 9.99 -0.28
CA PRO A 334 1.32 10.78 -1.20
C PRO A 334 0.12 11.47 -0.54
N ALA A 335 -0.32 11.02 0.64
CA ALA A 335 -1.42 11.64 1.38
C ALA A 335 -0.98 12.84 2.24
N MET A 336 0.30 12.92 2.63
CA MET A 336 0.86 14.02 3.43
C MET A 336 1.67 15.03 2.59
N LEU A 337 2.42 14.57 1.59
CA LEU A 337 3.17 15.44 0.69
C LEU A 337 2.19 16.03 -0.34
N ARG A 338 1.70 17.25 -0.12
CA ARG A 338 0.68 17.91 -0.96
C ARG A 338 1.23 19.09 -1.78
N GLY A 339 2.45 19.54 -1.49
CA GLY A 339 3.11 20.66 -2.16
C GLY A 339 3.26 21.89 -1.26
N GLY A 340 4.33 22.67 -1.50
CA GLY A 340 4.68 23.83 -0.70
C GLY A 340 5.58 23.48 0.50
N ASP A 341 5.89 24.49 1.33
CA ASP A 341 6.94 24.39 2.35
C ASP A 341 6.60 23.42 3.49
N ALA A 342 5.29 23.20 3.72
CA ALA A 342 4.77 22.22 4.68
C ALA A 342 5.22 20.77 4.40
N ASP A 343 5.57 20.44 3.15
CA ASP A 343 6.09 19.12 2.78
C ASP A 343 7.37 18.77 3.59
N LEU A 344 8.17 19.76 4.02
CA LEU A 344 9.40 19.51 4.80
C LEU A 344 9.15 18.97 6.20
N GLY A 345 8.16 19.52 6.91
CA GLY A 345 7.70 18.97 8.17
C GLY A 345 7.06 17.59 7.98
N ALA A 346 6.30 17.41 6.90
CA ALA A 346 5.69 16.13 6.57
C ALA A 346 6.74 15.03 6.30
N LEU A 347 7.82 15.31 5.57
CA LEU A 347 8.93 14.36 5.36
C LEU A 347 9.54 13.88 6.69
N ALA A 348 9.81 14.80 7.63
CA ALA A 348 10.37 14.47 8.94
C ALA A 348 9.41 13.60 9.79
N ILE A 349 8.10 13.75 9.61
CA ILE A 349 7.08 12.88 10.21
C ILE A 349 7.02 11.51 9.53
N LEU A 350 7.06 11.45 8.19
CA LEU A 350 7.07 10.19 7.43
C LEU A 350 8.29 9.32 7.78
N ALA A 351 9.45 9.94 8.00
CA ALA A 351 10.65 9.24 8.48
C ALA A 351 10.46 8.53 9.83
N GLN A 352 9.53 8.98 10.69
CA GLN A 352 9.20 8.28 11.94
C GLN A 352 8.48 6.96 11.69
N PHE A 353 7.56 6.93 10.72
CA PHE A 353 6.86 5.71 10.30
C PHE A 353 7.85 4.71 9.68
N PHE A 354 8.71 5.18 8.77
CA PHE A 354 9.81 4.36 8.22
C PHE A 354 10.76 3.88 9.33
N GLY A 355 11.08 4.72 10.33
CA GLY A 355 11.90 4.34 11.48
C GLY A 355 11.31 3.17 12.28
N ILE A 356 10.02 3.23 12.61
CA ILE A 356 9.31 2.08 13.22
C ILE A 356 9.27 0.88 12.28
N GLY A 357 9.19 1.09 10.96
CA GLY A 357 9.35 0.04 9.96
C GLY A 357 10.71 -0.69 10.03
N VAL A 358 11.78 0.00 10.45
CA VAL A 358 13.11 -0.59 10.69
C VAL A 358 13.21 -1.26 12.07
N VAL A 359 12.64 -0.66 13.13
CA VAL A 359 12.69 -1.24 14.49
C VAL A 359 11.86 -2.51 14.62
N LEU A 360 10.70 -2.60 13.96
CA LEU A 360 9.89 -3.83 13.97
C LEU A 360 10.44 -4.94 13.05
N ASP A 361 11.39 -4.62 12.18
CA ASP A 361 12.05 -5.59 11.29
C ASP A 361 13.05 -6.48 12.05
N SER A 362 13.80 -5.91 13.02
CA SER A 362 14.73 -6.70 13.85
C SER A 362 14.04 -7.59 14.90
N LEU A 363 12.78 -7.32 15.24
CA LEU A 363 11.99 -8.14 16.17
C LEU A 363 11.47 -9.46 15.55
N PHE A 364 11.45 -9.57 14.21
CA PHE A 364 10.97 -10.77 13.51
C PHE A 364 11.83 -11.13 12.29
N PRO A 365 13.11 -11.50 12.49
CA PRO A 365 13.98 -11.91 11.38
C PRO A 365 13.42 -13.12 10.61
N ASP A 366 12.65 -13.97 11.29
CA ASP A 366 11.99 -15.15 10.72
C ASP A 366 10.86 -14.83 9.72
N LEU A 367 10.38 -13.58 9.63
CA LEU A 367 9.45 -13.20 8.55
C LEU A 367 10.14 -13.33 7.18
N GLY A 368 11.46 -13.12 7.09
CA GLY A 368 12.27 -13.49 5.93
C GLY A 368 12.21 -12.54 4.73
N GLY A 369 13.30 -11.80 4.51
CA GLY A 369 13.50 -10.95 3.33
C GLY A 369 13.03 -9.51 3.52
N ALA A 370 12.76 -8.82 2.41
CA ALA A 370 12.55 -7.37 2.40
C ALA A 370 11.11 -6.98 2.82
N TYR A 371 10.78 -7.14 4.11
CA TYR A 371 9.41 -6.92 4.58
C TYR A 371 9.07 -5.46 4.87
N LEU A 372 9.78 -4.81 5.80
CA LEU A 372 9.60 -3.38 6.15
C LEU A 372 10.92 -2.62 6.30
N GLY A 373 11.91 -3.19 7.01
CA GLY A 373 13.16 -2.51 7.34
C GLY A 373 14.01 -2.16 6.11
N PRO A 374 14.35 -3.13 5.25
CA PRO A 374 15.13 -2.87 4.03
C PRO A 374 14.48 -1.84 3.10
N LEU A 375 13.14 -1.87 3.03
CA LEU A 375 12.35 -0.92 2.22
C LEU A 375 12.32 0.49 2.84
N SER A 376 12.45 0.59 4.16
CA SER A 376 12.37 1.85 4.93
C SER A 376 13.70 2.60 5.03
N VAL A 377 14.84 1.90 4.97
CA VAL A 377 16.18 2.51 5.05
C VAL A 377 16.40 3.58 3.97
N GLY A 378 16.08 3.25 2.71
CA GLY A 378 16.28 4.16 1.57
C GLY A 378 15.53 5.50 1.72
N PRO A 379 14.20 5.48 1.96
CA PRO A 379 13.42 6.68 2.25
C PRO A 379 13.97 7.54 3.39
N ILE A 380 14.43 6.94 4.50
CA ILE A 380 14.99 7.71 5.63
C ILE A 380 16.27 8.46 5.21
N GLU A 381 17.17 7.81 4.46
CA GLU A 381 18.43 8.42 4.00
C GLU A 381 18.21 9.51 2.93
N ASP A 382 17.18 9.37 2.11
CA ASP A 382 16.79 10.37 1.11
C ASP A 382 16.10 11.58 1.78
N ILE A 383 15.17 11.35 2.70
CA ILE A 383 14.52 12.40 3.52
C ILE A 383 15.57 13.20 4.31
N TYR A 384 16.52 12.52 4.96
CA TYR A 384 17.60 13.18 5.71
C TYR A 384 18.44 14.06 4.78
N ARG A 385 18.78 13.58 3.59
CA ARG A 385 19.52 14.34 2.57
C ARG A 385 18.76 15.60 2.15
N ILE A 386 17.46 15.49 1.83
CA ILE A 386 16.62 16.63 1.43
C ILE A 386 16.58 17.69 2.53
N ILE A 387 16.33 17.29 3.78
CA ILE A 387 16.22 18.21 4.92
C ILE A 387 17.56 18.90 5.19
N ILE A 388 18.68 18.18 5.22
CA ILE A 388 20.01 18.76 5.41
C ILE A 388 20.38 19.70 4.26
N THR A 389 20.15 19.31 3.00
CA THR A 389 20.46 20.16 1.84
C THR A 389 19.69 21.48 1.88
N ARG A 390 18.40 21.49 2.25
CA ARG A 390 17.65 22.74 2.42
C ARG A 390 18.02 23.51 3.68
N SER A 391 18.36 22.83 4.77
CA SER A 391 18.86 23.48 6.00
C SER A 391 20.19 24.21 5.78
N MET A 392 20.99 23.81 4.80
CA MET A 392 22.23 24.51 4.42
C MET A 392 21.97 25.76 3.57
N SER A 393 20.88 25.81 2.79
CA SER A 393 20.47 27.03 2.07
C SER A 393 19.66 28.01 2.92
N GLU A 394 18.91 27.51 3.91
CA GLU A 394 18.03 28.30 4.78
C GLU A 394 18.31 28.04 6.29
N PRO A 395 19.50 28.34 6.81
CA PRO A 395 19.91 27.96 8.17
C PRO A 395 19.08 28.64 9.29
N TYR A 396 18.33 29.69 8.98
CA TYR A 396 17.47 30.43 9.91
C TYR A 396 15.98 30.02 9.85
N ASN A 397 15.60 29.08 8.97
CA ASN A 397 14.23 28.62 8.84
C ASN A 397 13.87 27.68 10.03
N PRO A 398 12.91 28.04 10.90
CA PRO A 398 12.62 27.30 12.13
C PRO A 398 12.03 25.91 11.85
N ASP A 399 11.27 25.75 10.76
CA ASP A 399 10.66 24.47 10.39
C ASP A 399 11.73 23.49 9.88
N LEU A 400 12.78 23.98 9.19
CA LEU A 400 13.94 23.17 8.81
C LEU A 400 14.81 22.77 10.01
N GLN A 401 14.98 23.65 11.00
CA GLN A 401 15.66 23.32 12.26
C GLN A 401 14.88 22.26 13.05
N LEU A 402 13.55 22.39 13.13
CA LEU A 402 12.65 21.42 13.75
C LEU A 402 12.68 20.08 13.01
N ALA A 403 12.55 20.08 11.68
CA ALA A 403 12.61 18.88 10.85
C ALA A 403 13.95 18.15 11.02
N SER A 404 15.06 18.88 11.01
CA SER A 404 16.40 18.32 11.28
C SER A 404 16.47 17.66 12.66
N THR A 405 15.94 18.32 13.70
CA THR A 405 15.89 17.77 15.07
C THR A 405 15.02 16.51 15.18
N ILE A 406 13.95 16.42 14.40
CA ILE A 406 13.05 15.25 14.33
C ILE A 406 13.71 14.09 13.58
N MET A 407 14.62 14.35 12.64
CA MET A 407 15.32 13.33 11.86
C MET A 407 16.40 12.54 12.61
N GLU A 408 16.87 13.02 13.77
CA GLU A 408 17.93 12.33 14.53
C GLU A 408 17.51 10.92 14.99
N LEU A 409 16.22 10.70 15.32
CA LEU A 409 15.73 9.37 15.72
C LEU A 409 15.75 8.36 14.54
N PRO A 410 15.09 8.61 13.38
CA PRO A 410 15.23 7.75 12.20
C PRO A 410 16.67 7.54 11.73
N ARG A 411 17.49 8.60 11.79
CA ARG A 411 18.92 8.54 11.46
C ARG A 411 19.68 7.58 12.38
N HIS A 412 19.44 7.64 13.69
CA HIS A 412 20.06 6.74 14.66
C HIS A 412 19.62 5.28 14.44
N ILE A 413 18.32 5.06 14.22
CA ILE A 413 17.75 3.73 13.93
C ILE A 413 18.41 3.11 12.68
N VAL A 414 18.55 3.86 11.59
CA VAL A 414 19.22 3.37 10.38
C VAL A 414 20.71 3.11 10.61
N ALA A 415 21.40 3.95 11.40
CA ALA A 415 22.80 3.72 11.75
C ALA A 415 22.99 2.44 12.59
N GLN A 416 22.10 2.16 13.55
CA GLN A 416 22.11 0.94 14.37
C GLN A 416 21.75 -0.31 13.54
N TYR A 417 20.80 -0.20 12.61
CA TYR A 417 20.48 -1.29 11.68
C TYR A 417 21.69 -1.61 10.78
N LYS A 418 22.35 -0.57 10.22
CA LYS A 418 23.55 -0.72 9.37
C LYS A 418 24.82 -1.15 10.11
N SER A 419 24.94 -0.91 11.43
CA SER A 419 26.09 -1.43 12.19
C SER A 419 26.00 -2.93 12.42
N ARG A 420 24.79 -3.47 12.70
CA ARG A 420 24.53 -4.92 12.80
C ARG A 420 24.89 -5.66 11.50
N LEU A 421 24.51 -5.09 10.36
CA LEU A 421 24.90 -5.52 9.01
C LEU A 421 26.42 -5.67 8.80
N GLN A 422 27.25 -4.85 9.46
CA GLN A 422 28.71 -4.88 9.32
C GLN A 422 29.40 -5.92 10.23
N TRP A 423 28.70 -6.45 11.23
CA TRP A 423 29.24 -7.44 12.18
C TRP A 423 28.96 -8.90 11.79
N SER A 424 28.36 -9.15 10.62
CA SER A 424 28.19 -10.50 10.09
C SER A 424 29.55 -11.10 9.67
N PRO A 425 29.99 -12.24 10.24
CA PRO A 425 31.38 -12.71 10.13
C PRO A 425 31.69 -13.46 8.81
N ARG A 426 31.13 -13.03 7.68
CA ARG A 426 31.33 -13.65 6.34
C ARG A 426 31.50 -12.65 5.19
N THR A 427 32.26 -11.57 5.39
CA THR A 427 32.69 -10.69 4.28
C THR A 427 34.13 -10.20 4.35
N SER A 428 35.01 -10.90 5.08
CA SER A 428 36.42 -10.94 4.68
C SER A 428 36.52 -11.77 3.40
N LEU A 429 36.93 -11.17 2.28
CA LEU A 429 37.18 -11.91 1.06
C LEU A 429 38.29 -12.94 1.29
N ASP A 430 37.97 -14.22 1.13
CA ASP A 430 38.92 -15.32 1.18
C ASP A 430 39.91 -15.24 0.01
N TYR A 431 40.97 -14.44 0.18
CA TYR A 431 42.20 -14.52 -0.61
C TYR A 431 42.99 -15.79 -0.20
N SER A 432 42.32 -16.93 -0.37
CA SER A 432 42.93 -18.25 -0.33
C SER A 432 43.85 -18.38 -1.55
N PRO A 433 45.18 -18.59 -1.36
CA PRO A 433 46.08 -18.74 -2.48
C PRO A 433 45.74 -20.03 -3.24
N SER A 434 45.57 -19.92 -4.56
CA SER A 434 45.14 -21.03 -5.40
C SER A 434 46.09 -22.24 -5.28
N PRO A 435 45.58 -23.48 -5.22
CA PRO A 435 46.43 -24.67 -5.21
C PRO A 435 47.25 -24.74 -6.52
N ALA A 436 48.54 -25.08 -6.40
CA ALA A 436 49.43 -25.13 -7.54
C ALA A 436 49.01 -26.18 -8.57
N SER A 437 49.02 -25.81 -9.86
CA SER A 437 48.73 -26.74 -10.96
C SER A 437 49.84 -27.80 -11.08
N PRO A 438 49.52 -29.10 -11.13
CA PRO A 438 50.53 -30.17 -11.07
C PRO A 438 51.23 -30.47 -12.41
N TYR A 439 51.06 -29.64 -13.45
CA TYR A 439 51.62 -29.88 -14.79
C TYR A 439 52.30 -28.65 -15.40
N HIS A 440 53.61 -28.50 -15.18
CA HIS A 440 54.67 -28.68 -16.20
C HIS A 440 56.06 -28.39 -15.57
N ALA A 441 57.15 -28.79 -16.23
CA ALA A 441 58.47 -28.95 -15.60
C ALA A 441 59.65 -28.39 -16.45
N MET A 442 60.85 -28.38 -15.85
CA MET A 442 62.17 -27.97 -16.37
C MET A 442 62.35 -26.42 -16.46
N GLN A 443 63.30 -25.79 -15.75
CA GLN A 443 64.77 -25.76 -15.93
C GLN A 443 65.20 -24.90 -17.15
N ASP A 444 66.11 -23.91 -17.08
CA ASP A 444 67.37 -23.85 -16.29
C ASP A 444 67.87 -22.44 -15.83
N TYR A 445 68.59 -22.46 -14.69
CA TYR A 445 69.83 -21.74 -14.26
C TYR A 445 70.09 -20.21 -14.45
N THR A 446 70.25 -19.54 -13.28
CA THR A 446 71.29 -18.52 -12.91
C THR A 446 71.27 -17.12 -13.57
N LEU A 447 71.73 -16.02 -12.93
CA LEU A 447 72.39 -15.70 -11.64
C LEU A 447 71.85 -14.27 -11.20
N ALA A 448 72.18 -13.57 -10.10
CA ALA A 448 73.19 -13.68 -9.05
C ALA A 448 72.78 -12.96 -7.72
N SER A 449 73.75 -12.74 -6.82
CA SER A 449 73.69 -11.97 -5.56
C SER A 449 73.92 -10.45 -5.78
N SER A 450 73.89 -9.53 -4.80
CA SER A 450 74.06 -9.64 -3.33
C SER A 450 73.53 -8.44 -2.50
N SER A 451 73.50 -8.64 -1.18
CA SER A 451 73.83 -7.68 -0.09
C SER A 451 73.05 -6.35 0.07
N SER A 452 72.34 -6.25 1.20
CA SER A 452 72.05 -4.99 1.93
C SER A 452 73.34 -4.34 2.48
N PRO A 453 73.34 -3.05 2.90
CA PRO A 453 73.00 -2.77 4.30
C PRO A 453 72.24 -1.44 4.57
N SER A 454 72.00 -1.17 5.85
CA SER A 454 71.11 -0.16 6.44
C SER A 454 71.62 1.30 6.44
N SER A 455 70.66 2.21 6.68
CA SER A 455 70.74 3.42 7.55
C SER A 455 70.61 4.82 6.91
N THR A 456 69.58 5.54 7.37
CA THR A 456 69.51 7.00 7.60
C THR A 456 69.99 7.99 6.52
N ALA A 457 69.06 8.67 5.85
CA ALA A 457 68.88 10.13 5.99
C ALA A 457 67.58 10.66 5.35
N THR A 458 67.07 11.76 5.90
CA THR A 458 65.86 12.51 5.52
C THR A 458 65.89 13.09 4.11
N CYS A 459 64.80 12.93 3.34
CA CYS A 459 64.41 13.90 2.30
C CYS A 459 62.88 13.86 2.06
N ALA A 460 62.31 14.93 1.48
CA ALA A 460 60.87 15.19 1.52
C ALA A 460 60.04 14.34 0.52
N PRO A 461 58.78 13.99 0.85
CA PRO A 461 57.87 13.31 -0.08
C PRO A 461 57.37 14.27 -1.16
N TYR A 462 57.71 13.97 -2.42
CA TYR A 462 57.15 14.64 -3.59
C TYR A 462 55.77 14.04 -3.90
N THR A 463 54.69 14.82 -3.80
CA THR A 463 53.31 14.34 -3.99
C THR A 463 52.93 14.26 -5.48
N PRO A 464 52.62 13.06 -6.02
CA PRO A 464 51.91 12.95 -7.30
C PRO A 464 50.44 13.38 -7.11
N PRO A 465 49.78 13.93 -8.14
CA PRO A 465 48.37 14.32 -8.04
C PRO A 465 47.46 13.09 -7.92
N LEU A 466 46.49 13.17 -7.01
CA LEU A 466 45.41 12.19 -6.89
C LEU A 466 44.51 12.26 -8.13
N GLN A 467 44.66 11.31 -9.05
CA GLN A 467 43.59 10.99 -9.98
C GLN A 467 42.49 10.26 -9.20
N SER A 468 41.32 10.88 -9.10
CA SER A 468 40.11 10.23 -8.57
C SER A 468 39.71 9.06 -9.46
N PRO A 469 39.16 7.97 -8.88
CA PRO A 469 38.55 6.91 -9.68
C PRO A 469 37.39 7.50 -10.51
N PRO A 470 37.12 6.96 -11.72
CA PRO A 470 36.06 7.47 -12.57
C PRO A 470 34.70 7.35 -11.86
N ALA A 471 33.90 8.41 -11.95
CA ALA A 471 32.60 8.44 -11.31
C ALA A 471 31.71 7.30 -11.83
N VAL A 472 31.16 6.50 -10.92
CA VAL A 472 30.15 5.50 -11.26
C VAL A 472 28.92 6.24 -11.77
N THR A 473 28.60 6.07 -13.05
CA THR A 473 27.45 6.71 -13.67
C THR A 473 26.17 6.20 -13.01
N ILE A 474 25.55 7.04 -12.17
CA ILE A 474 24.19 6.80 -11.70
C ILE A 474 23.29 6.79 -12.94
N ALA A 475 22.58 5.68 -13.17
CA ALA A 475 21.63 5.60 -14.26
C ALA A 475 20.54 6.67 -14.08
N SER A 476 20.34 7.49 -15.10
CA SER A 476 19.33 8.54 -15.15
C SER A 476 17.91 7.96 -15.05
N SER A 477 16.96 8.79 -14.61
CA SER A 477 15.56 8.40 -14.49
C SER A 477 14.98 8.11 -15.88
N PRO A 478 14.14 7.08 -16.06
CA PRO A 478 13.34 6.89 -17.28
C PRO A 478 12.35 8.04 -17.58
N PHE A 479 12.30 9.06 -16.73
CA PHE A 479 11.46 10.26 -16.83
C PHE A 479 12.26 11.58 -16.93
N ASP A 480 13.59 11.56 -17.16
CA ASP A 480 14.40 12.78 -17.35
C ASP A 480 14.05 13.50 -18.67
N VAL A 481 13.01 14.36 -18.65
CA VAL A 481 12.52 15.16 -19.79
C VAL A 481 12.88 16.63 -19.61
N ASN A 482 13.95 17.06 -20.27
CA ASN A 482 14.41 18.45 -20.23
C ASN A 482 13.70 19.30 -21.30
N GLY A 483 12.57 19.94 -20.97
CA GLY A 483 11.83 20.79 -21.91
C GLY A 483 10.72 21.65 -21.29
N THR A 484 10.71 22.95 -21.60
CA THR A 484 9.72 23.91 -21.11
C THR A 484 8.44 23.90 -21.96
N TYR A 485 7.40 23.22 -21.49
CA TYR A 485 6.04 23.30 -22.04
C TYR A 485 5.01 23.44 -20.92
N VAL A 486 3.82 23.95 -21.26
CA VAL A 486 2.76 24.25 -20.28
C VAL A 486 2.30 22.97 -19.58
N THR A 487 2.49 22.92 -18.26
CA THR A 487 2.08 21.82 -17.41
C THR A 487 0.56 21.75 -17.25
N ALA A 488 0.02 20.53 -17.21
CA ALA A 488 -1.27 20.30 -16.59
C ALA A 488 -1.20 20.67 -15.09
N PRO A 489 -2.25 21.27 -14.50
CA PRO A 489 -2.29 21.55 -13.07
C PRO A 489 -2.14 20.26 -12.26
N GLY A 490 -1.45 20.33 -11.12
CA GLY A 490 -1.30 19.18 -10.23
C GLY A 490 -2.66 18.66 -9.73
N ALA A 491 -2.81 17.35 -9.58
CA ALA A 491 -4.05 16.68 -9.14
C ALA A 491 -4.38 16.89 -7.64
N GLN A 492 -3.94 18.02 -7.08
CA GLN A 492 -3.66 18.23 -5.66
C GLN A 492 -4.89 18.64 -4.82
N SER A 493 -6.08 18.66 -5.42
CA SER A 493 -7.36 18.95 -4.75
C SER A 493 -8.40 17.82 -4.85
N LEU A 494 -8.03 16.65 -5.40
CA LEU A 494 -8.97 15.60 -5.82
C LEU A 494 -9.09 14.40 -4.85
N TYR A 495 -8.48 14.47 -3.67
CA TYR A 495 -8.50 13.38 -2.69
C TYR A 495 -8.91 13.88 -1.29
N PRO A 496 -9.85 13.20 -0.60
CA PRO A 496 -10.20 13.54 0.78
C PRO A 496 -9.04 13.21 1.74
N PRO A 497 -9.00 13.79 2.95
CA PRO A 497 -8.07 13.37 4.00
C PRO A 497 -8.25 11.87 4.28
N SER A 498 -7.15 11.18 4.63
CA SER A 498 -7.17 9.73 4.87
C SER A 498 -8.26 9.35 5.87
N PRO A 499 -9.09 8.30 5.60
CA PRO A 499 -10.13 7.87 6.52
C PRO A 499 -9.59 7.60 7.93
N SER A 500 -10.36 7.88 8.98
CA SER A 500 -9.97 7.61 10.37
C SER A 500 -9.63 6.12 10.58
N LEU A 501 -8.44 5.86 11.15
CA LEU A 501 -7.74 4.58 10.99
C LEU A 501 -8.04 3.52 12.06
N LEU A 502 -8.87 3.84 13.05
CA LEU A 502 -9.32 2.89 14.07
C LEU A 502 -10.83 2.65 13.91
N SER A 503 -11.18 1.44 13.47
CA SER A 503 -12.53 0.87 13.49
C SER A 503 -12.32 -0.64 13.62
N ASP A 504 -12.71 -1.22 14.76
CA ASP A 504 -12.49 -2.64 15.04
C ASP A 504 -13.43 -3.49 14.17
N PRO A 505 -12.98 -4.56 13.48
CA PRO A 505 -13.83 -5.43 12.65
C PRO A 505 -14.95 -6.21 13.38
N ARG A 506 -15.33 -5.83 14.61
CA ARG A 506 -16.27 -6.57 15.47
C ARG A 506 -17.57 -5.83 15.82
N GLU A 507 -17.75 -4.58 15.41
CA GLU A 507 -18.94 -3.76 15.73
C GLU A 507 -20.02 -3.73 14.61
N GLU A 508 -20.09 -4.72 13.71
CA GLU A 508 -21.20 -4.86 12.75
C GLU A 508 -22.50 -5.47 13.36
N LEU A 509 -22.61 -5.55 14.69
CA LEU A 509 -23.75 -6.14 15.40
C LEU A 509 -24.18 -5.33 16.64
N CYS A 510 -24.90 -4.21 16.42
CA CYS A 510 -26.12 -3.78 17.13
C CYS A 510 -26.38 -2.26 17.05
N GLU A 511 -27.01 -1.78 15.96
CA GLU A 511 -27.72 -0.49 15.99
C GLU A 511 -29.19 -0.65 15.54
N TYR A 512 -30.07 -0.81 16.53
CA TYR A 512 -31.48 -0.46 16.41
C TYR A 512 -31.77 0.59 17.48
N SER A 513 -32.00 1.86 17.09
CA SER A 513 -33.23 2.61 17.42
C SER A 513 -33.11 4.15 17.23
N HIS A 514 -34.27 4.77 16.99
CA HIS A 514 -34.60 6.20 17.20
C HIS A 514 -33.98 7.28 16.30
N THR A 515 -34.65 7.43 15.16
CA THR A 515 -34.91 8.69 14.42
C THR A 515 -35.12 9.96 15.27
N GLY A 516 -34.59 11.10 14.83
CA GLY A 516 -34.99 12.44 15.30
C GLY A 516 -34.50 13.57 14.36
N SER A 517 -35.42 14.31 13.72
CA SER A 517 -35.15 15.43 12.80
C SER A 517 -35.50 16.76 13.52
N LEU A 518 -34.86 17.92 13.28
CA LEU A 518 -35.02 18.79 12.09
C LEU A 518 -33.99 19.95 12.05
N HIS A 519 -33.87 20.62 10.91
CA HIS A 519 -33.18 21.92 10.75
C HIS A 519 -34.03 23.12 11.21
N GLN A 520 -33.41 24.17 11.79
CA GLN A 520 -33.27 25.54 11.21
C GLN A 520 -32.76 26.58 12.26
N SER A 521 -32.30 27.74 11.78
CA SER A 521 -31.61 28.83 12.52
C SER A 521 -32.36 30.18 12.32
N PRO A 522 -31.89 31.38 12.80
CA PRO A 522 -30.98 31.74 13.90
C PRO A 522 -31.44 32.98 14.76
N THR A 523 -30.52 33.51 15.60
CA THR A 523 -30.27 34.95 15.98
C THR A 523 -30.87 35.63 17.24
N TYR A 524 -29.93 36.15 18.06
CA TYR A 524 -29.95 37.32 18.99
C TYR A 524 -30.74 37.28 20.34
N PRO A 525 -30.35 38.08 21.38
CA PRO A 525 -30.30 37.63 22.79
C PRO A 525 -30.95 38.62 23.82
N PRO A 526 -30.41 38.81 25.06
CA PRO A 526 -30.99 38.41 26.36
C PRO A 526 -31.60 39.63 27.14
N PRO A 527 -32.03 39.57 28.43
CA PRO A 527 -31.14 39.44 29.63
C PRO A 527 -31.77 38.80 30.93
N TYR A 528 -30.97 38.72 32.02
CA TYR A 528 -31.38 38.81 33.47
C TYR A 528 -32.24 37.64 34.07
N VAL A 529 -32.12 37.18 35.34
CA VAL A 529 -31.23 37.45 36.50
C VAL A 529 -31.03 36.17 37.37
N ASP A 530 -30.28 36.31 38.47
CA ASP A 530 -30.19 35.53 39.73
C ASP A 530 -31.50 34.84 40.23
N ASP A 531 -31.51 33.88 41.18
CA ASP A 531 -30.59 33.74 42.32
C ASP A 531 -30.50 32.34 43.00
N MET A 532 -29.40 32.16 43.74
CA MET A 532 -29.11 31.36 44.95
C MET A 532 -29.77 30.01 45.37
N VAL A 533 -28.86 29.14 45.88
CA VAL A 533 -28.90 28.37 47.16
C VAL A 533 -29.32 26.87 47.22
N CYS A 534 -28.28 26.06 47.48
CA CYS A 534 -28.09 24.89 48.38
C CYS A 534 -29.20 23.90 48.79
N GLY A 535 -28.78 22.62 48.89
CA GLY A 535 -29.27 21.65 49.89
C GLY A 535 -29.96 20.39 49.31
N GLU A 536 -29.81 19.19 49.89
CA GLU A 536 -28.85 18.76 50.91
C GLU A 536 -28.63 17.22 50.90
N LEU A 537 -27.69 16.78 51.74
CA LEU A 537 -27.22 15.44 52.08
C LEU A 537 -28.26 14.29 52.13
N SER A 538 -27.81 13.07 51.79
CA SER A 538 -27.88 11.91 52.69
C SER A 538 -26.82 10.84 52.34
N ARG A 539 -26.60 9.88 53.26
CA ARG A 539 -25.35 9.12 53.45
C ARG A 539 -25.64 7.73 54.07
N VAL A 540 -24.59 6.88 54.22
CA VAL A 540 -24.49 5.66 55.08
C VAL A 540 -25.06 4.36 54.46
N ASP A 541 -24.50 3.15 54.66
CA ASP A 541 -23.11 2.65 54.83
C ASP A 541 -23.08 1.09 54.81
N GLY A 542 -21.92 0.47 54.55
CA GLY A 542 -21.57 -0.94 54.87
C GLY A 542 -22.27 -2.10 54.13
N THR A 543 -21.84 -3.38 54.25
CA THR A 543 -20.53 -3.95 54.71
C THR A 543 -20.40 -5.46 54.41
N VAL A 544 -19.21 -5.90 53.94
CA VAL A 544 -18.49 -7.18 54.22
C VAL A 544 -19.11 -8.57 53.87
N GLY A 545 -18.34 -9.38 53.13
CA GLY A 545 -18.24 -10.85 53.28
C GLY A 545 -18.36 -11.68 51.97
N LEU A 546 -17.81 -12.90 51.80
CA LEU A 546 -16.55 -13.55 52.21
C LEU A 546 -16.58 -15.02 51.69
N ASN A 547 -15.57 -15.41 50.90
CA ASN A 547 -14.85 -16.71 50.97
C ASN A 547 -15.34 -18.02 50.27
N VAL A 548 -14.34 -18.92 50.07
CA VAL A 548 -14.35 -20.39 49.78
C VAL A 548 -14.26 -20.89 48.32
N ASP A 549 -13.26 -21.75 48.09
CA ASP A 549 -12.85 -22.45 46.85
C ASP A 549 -13.60 -23.78 46.56
N LEU A 550 -13.30 -24.41 45.41
CA LEU A 550 -13.26 -25.88 45.28
C LEU A 550 -12.32 -26.34 44.13
N TYR A 551 -11.61 -27.46 44.33
CA TYR A 551 -10.59 -28.04 43.43
C TYR A 551 -11.15 -29.10 42.47
N GLY A 552 -10.45 -29.39 41.36
CA GLY A 552 -10.69 -30.60 40.54
C GLY A 552 -9.84 -30.69 39.26
N GLU A 553 -8.82 -31.55 39.26
CA GLU A 553 -7.91 -31.82 38.11
C GLU A 553 -7.42 -33.29 38.16
N PRO A 554 -6.53 -33.78 37.28
CA PRO A 554 -6.75 -34.28 35.90
C PRO A 554 -6.66 -35.83 35.80
N GLN A 555 -6.88 -36.39 34.59
CA GLN A 555 -6.31 -37.70 34.20
C GLN A 555 -5.86 -37.79 32.73
N GLN A 556 -4.76 -38.49 32.49
CA GLN A 556 -4.24 -38.92 31.19
C GLN A 556 -4.42 -40.45 31.04
N ILE A 557 -4.71 -40.96 29.84
CA ILE A 557 -4.44 -42.35 29.43
C ILE A 557 -3.89 -42.37 27.98
N VAL A 558 -3.09 -43.39 27.66
CA VAL A 558 -2.18 -43.46 26.50
C VAL A 558 -2.55 -44.59 25.52
N GLY A 559 -2.33 -44.36 24.21
CA GLY A 559 -1.81 -45.39 23.30
C GLY A 559 -2.75 -45.93 22.22
N GLY A 560 -2.20 -46.16 21.01
CA GLY A 560 -2.87 -46.86 19.91
C GLY A 560 -2.15 -46.70 18.56
N TYR A 561 -1.36 -47.70 18.14
CA TYR A 561 -0.80 -47.76 16.79
C TYR A 561 -1.81 -48.35 15.78
N SER A 562 -1.81 -47.86 14.54
CA SER A 562 -2.14 -48.66 13.34
C SER A 562 -1.71 -47.94 12.05
N THR A 563 -1.04 -48.67 11.16
CA THR A 563 -0.73 -48.26 9.78
C THR A 563 -1.62 -49.03 8.79
N ALA A 564 -2.14 -48.35 7.77
CA ALA A 564 -2.83 -48.97 6.63
C ALA A 564 -2.56 -48.17 5.34
N GLU A 565 -2.57 -48.86 4.21
CA GLU A 565 -2.08 -48.37 2.90
C GLU A 565 -3.20 -47.84 1.96
N PRO A 566 -2.87 -47.18 0.83
CA PRO A 566 -3.83 -46.45 0.01
C PRO A 566 -4.63 -47.35 -0.96
N CYS A 567 -5.70 -46.78 -1.53
CA CYS A 567 -6.45 -47.40 -2.62
C CYS A 567 -6.60 -46.48 -3.83
N TRP A 568 -6.55 -47.08 -5.02
CA TRP A 568 -6.85 -46.46 -6.33
C TRP A 568 -8.40 -46.47 -6.53
N THR A 569 -9.06 -46.01 -7.60
CA THR A 569 -8.70 -45.63 -8.99
C THR A 569 -9.84 -44.73 -9.51
N GLY A 570 -9.66 -43.93 -10.57
CA GLY A 570 -10.78 -43.08 -11.07
C GLY A 570 -10.55 -42.33 -12.38
N SER A 571 -10.28 -43.03 -13.48
CA SER A 571 -10.19 -42.42 -14.83
C SER A 571 -11.19 -43.04 -15.80
N ILE A 572 -11.97 -42.20 -16.48
CA ILE A 572 -12.67 -42.35 -17.78
C ILE A 572 -13.29 -40.96 -18.04
N CYS A 573 -12.94 -40.18 -19.07
CA CYS A 573 -12.88 -40.39 -20.52
C CYS A 573 -14.23 -40.25 -21.25
N THR A 574 -14.55 -39.01 -21.64
CA THR A 574 -14.86 -38.62 -23.04
C THR A 574 -14.34 -37.22 -23.29
#